data_AF-A0A8H9G9L5-F1
#
_entry.id   AF-A0A8H9G9L5-F1
#
_cell.length_a   1.000
_cell.length_b   1.000
_cell.length_c   1.000
_cell.angle_alpha   90.00
_cell.angle_beta   90.00
_cell.angle_gamma   90.00
#
_symmetry.space_group_name_H-M   'P 1'
#
loop_
_entity.id
_entity.type
_entity.pdbx_description
1 polymer ?
#
loop_
_entity_poly.entity_id
_entity_poly.type
_entity_poly.pdbx_seq_one_letter_code
_entity_poly.pdbx_strand_id
1 'polypeptide(L)'
;MPARRRLIADIAPGRSAFARSVLLEAWRALLPDTFDTATPLTLRDRVRLAGSERITLTDDIEPATPGSIAAGTLDLLWIDHAADVAAVPSTPVGVGLTVGAETDIGLSTEDLAAAVVAVAGERDAASIVVFRLDERDGARSNEVLRAVRRMSSIPVALVAHDISTDVTARRITDCALVVTDDRTVERVARSAGVPTVRLGSHDSLTELYVALHDPRSDVDVAELRTARTVAFALDAWQRGRMTTAELHASVRPVRPEEQRLTV
;
A
#
# COMPACT_ATOMS: atom_id res chain seq x y z
N MET A 1 -24.47 20.52 22.22
CA MET A 1 -23.16 20.49 21.55
C MET A 1 -23.13 19.29 20.62
N PRO A 2 -22.61 19.38 19.39
CA PRO A 2 -22.45 18.21 18.54
C PRO A 2 -21.56 17.18 19.27
N ALA A 3 -21.91 15.90 19.17
CA ALA A 3 -21.11 14.83 19.76
C ALA A 3 -19.69 14.87 19.19
N ARG A 4 -18.69 14.63 20.04
CA ARG A 4 -17.30 14.54 19.60
C ARG A 4 -17.17 13.35 18.64
N ARG A 5 -16.70 13.55 17.41
CA ARG A 5 -16.49 12.50 16.40
C ARG A 5 -15.07 11.95 16.46
N ARG A 6 -14.91 10.63 16.32
CA ARG A 6 -13.64 9.92 16.53
C ARG A 6 -13.43 8.78 15.55
N LEU A 7 -12.23 8.72 14.98
CA LEU A 7 -11.76 7.65 14.12
C LEU A 7 -10.84 6.72 14.91
N ILE A 8 -11.06 5.42 14.75
CA ILE A 8 -10.24 4.35 15.35
C ILE A 8 -9.56 3.62 14.19
N ALA A 9 -8.24 3.55 14.20
CA ALA A 9 -7.49 2.78 13.22
C ALA A 9 -7.49 1.30 13.61
N ASP A 10 -7.90 0.43 12.69
CA ASP A 10 -7.84 -1.03 12.83
C ASP A 10 -7.19 -1.62 11.58
N ILE A 11 -5.85 -1.68 11.62
CA ILE A 11 -5.05 -2.17 10.49
C ILE A 11 -4.60 -3.59 10.78
N ALA A 12 -4.79 -4.49 9.82
CA ALA A 12 -4.40 -5.89 9.96
C ALA A 12 -2.93 -6.04 10.38
N PRO A 13 -2.62 -6.86 11.41
CA PRO A 13 -1.24 -7.11 11.84
C PRO A 13 -0.36 -7.71 10.74
N GLY A 14 -0.96 -8.41 9.77
CA GLY A 14 -0.27 -9.00 8.62
C GLY A 14 0.30 -7.97 7.64
N ARG A 15 -0.21 -6.74 7.61
CA ARG A 15 0.27 -5.68 6.71
C ARG A 15 1.73 -5.32 7.02
N SER A 16 2.54 -5.01 6.01
CA SER A 16 3.95 -4.62 6.20
C SER A 16 4.07 -3.31 6.99
N ALA A 17 5.18 -3.09 7.69
CA ALA A 17 5.41 -1.86 8.44
C ALA A 17 5.35 -0.62 7.54
N PHE A 18 5.97 -0.68 6.36
CA PHE A 18 5.87 0.38 5.34
C PHE A 18 4.42 0.66 4.96
N ALA A 19 3.64 -0.37 4.62
CA ALA A 19 2.26 -0.23 4.20
C ALA A 19 1.37 0.37 5.30
N ARG A 20 1.60 0.00 6.57
CA ARG A 20 0.92 0.62 7.72
C ARG A 20 1.26 2.10 7.84
N SER A 21 2.53 2.46 7.69
CA SER A 21 2.98 3.86 7.79
C SER A 21 2.37 4.73 6.67
N VAL A 22 2.42 4.26 5.42
CA VAL A 22 1.80 4.95 4.27
C VAL A 22 0.32 5.18 4.48
N LEU A 23 -0.44 4.16 4.90
CA LEU A 23 -1.86 4.31 5.18
C LEU A 23 -2.14 5.31 6.29
N LEU A 24 -1.44 5.21 7.42
CA LEU A 24 -1.65 6.10 8.55
C LEU A 24 -1.31 7.55 8.21
N GLU A 25 -0.23 7.77 7.46
CA GLU A 25 0.12 9.09 6.94
C GLU A 25 -0.94 9.61 5.98
N ALA A 26 -1.40 8.78 5.04
CA ALA A 26 -2.46 9.15 4.11
C ALA A 26 -3.75 9.52 4.82
N TRP A 27 -4.17 8.72 5.79
CA TRP A 27 -5.37 9.00 6.54
C TRP A 27 -5.22 10.27 7.39
N ARG A 28 -4.07 10.51 8.02
CA ARG A 28 -3.81 11.72 8.80
C ARG A 28 -3.79 12.98 7.94
N ALA A 29 -3.23 12.90 6.74
CA ALA A 29 -3.19 14.02 5.81
C ALA A 29 -4.59 14.38 5.28
N LEU A 30 -5.46 13.38 5.08
CA LEU A 30 -6.80 13.59 4.55
C LEU A 30 -7.84 13.97 5.61
N LEU A 31 -7.61 13.65 6.89
CA LEU A 31 -8.61 13.74 7.95
C LEU A 31 -8.20 14.73 9.06
N PRO A 32 -8.87 15.89 9.20
CA PRO A 32 -8.45 16.95 10.13
C PRO A 32 -8.49 16.56 11.64
N ASP A 33 -7.32 16.47 12.28
CA ASP A 33 -7.14 16.40 13.75
C ASP A 33 -7.80 15.23 14.51
N THR A 34 -8.05 14.07 13.89
CA THR A 34 -8.45 12.88 14.69
C THR A 34 -7.95 11.54 14.14
N PHE A 35 -6.81 11.10 14.63
CA PHE A 35 -6.56 9.68 14.94
C PHE A 35 -6.24 9.60 16.42
N ASP A 36 -7.25 9.35 17.24
CA ASP A 36 -7.06 9.35 18.69
C ASP A 36 -6.60 7.99 19.22
N THR A 37 -6.76 6.89 18.45
CA THR A 37 -6.45 5.54 18.95
C THR A 37 -6.30 4.48 17.84
N ALA A 38 -5.34 3.57 18.00
CA ALA A 38 -5.21 2.33 17.22
C ALA A 38 -5.71 1.13 18.05
N THR A 39 -6.24 0.10 17.39
CA THR A 39 -6.62 -1.16 18.05
C THR A 39 -5.39 -1.99 18.45
N PRO A 40 -5.47 -2.78 19.53
CA PRO A 40 -6.60 -2.90 20.46
C PRO A 40 -6.72 -1.71 21.44
N LEU A 41 -7.96 -1.28 21.71
CA LEU A 41 -8.24 -0.15 22.63
C LEU A 41 -7.97 -0.52 24.10
N THR A 42 -7.16 0.28 24.78
CA THR A 42 -6.95 0.16 26.23
C THR A 42 -8.19 0.61 27.01
N LEU A 43 -8.28 0.27 28.30
CA LEU A 43 -9.35 0.76 29.17
C LEU A 43 -9.40 2.30 29.21
N ARG A 44 -8.24 2.96 29.22
CA ARG A 44 -8.11 4.41 29.20
C ARG A 44 -8.71 5.00 27.93
N ASP A 45 -8.45 4.39 26.78
CA ASP A 45 -8.99 4.85 25.50
C ASP A 45 -10.51 4.71 25.47
N ARG A 46 -11.04 3.59 25.97
CA ARG A 46 -12.49 3.36 26.06
C ARG A 46 -13.19 4.42 26.92
N VAL A 47 -12.59 4.81 28.04
CA VAL A 47 -13.12 5.88 28.91
C VAL A 47 -13.06 7.23 28.20
N ARG A 48 -11.95 7.56 27.52
CA ARG A 48 -11.80 8.81 26.75
C ARG A 48 -12.83 8.93 25.62
N LEU A 49 -13.21 7.79 25.05
CA LEU A 49 -14.16 7.66 23.95
C LEU A 49 -15.63 7.63 24.40
N ALA A 50 -15.92 7.61 25.70
CA ALA A 50 -17.30 7.62 26.21
C ALA A 50 -18.04 8.89 25.74
N GLY A 51 -19.27 8.72 25.21
CA GLY A 51 -20.08 9.81 24.70
C GLY A 51 -19.64 10.38 23.33
N SER A 52 -18.68 9.75 22.66
CA SER A 52 -18.25 10.10 21.30
C SER A 52 -18.93 9.25 20.22
N GLU A 53 -19.21 9.88 19.07
CA GLU A 53 -19.61 9.17 17.84
C GLU A 53 -18.35 8.61 17.18
N ARG A 54 -18.34 7.32 16.85
CA ARG A 54 -17.12 6.57 16.53
C ARG A 54 -17.26 5.75 15.27
N ILE A 55 -16.17 5.69 14.51
CA ILE A 55 -16.07 4.86 13.32
C ILE A 55 -14.71 4.18 13.30
N THR A 56 -14.69 2.91 12.94
CA THR A 56 -13.47 2.14 12.74
C THR A 56 -13.06 2.22 11.27
N LEU A 57 -11.83 2.62 11.00
CA LEU A 57 -11.22 2.55 9.67
C LEU A 57 -10.41 1.28 9.58
N THR A 58 -10.77 0.41 8.63
CA THR A 58 -10.02 -0.81 8.34
C THR A 58 -9.19 -0.62 7.08
N ASP A 59 -8.13 -1.39 6.95
CA ASP A 59 -7.26 -1.38 5.79
C ASP A 59 -7.77 -2.29 4.64
N ASP A 60 -8.99 -2.80 4.79
CA ASP A 60 -9.76 -3.50 3.77
C ASP A 60 -10.20 -2.55 2.65
N ILE A 61 -10.61 -3.16 1.54
CA ILE A 61 -11.17 -2.46 0.37
C ILE A 61 -12.68 -2.66 0.28
N GLU A 62 -13.19 -3.72 0.89
CA GLU A 62 -14.62 -3.98 1.01
C GLU A 62 -15.04 -3.93 2.47
N PRO A 63 -16.22 -3.38 2.78
CA PRO A 63 -16.70 -3.33 4.16
C PRO A 63 -17.02 -4.74 4.66
N ALA A 64 -16.20 -5.24 5.58
CA ALA A 64 -16.38 -6.56 6.19
C ALA A 64 -17.41 -6.56 7.34
N THR A 65 -17.57 -5.43 8.05
CA THR A 65 -18.34 -5.40 9.31
C THR A 65 -19.21 -4.14 9.44
N PRO A 66 -20.44 -4.24 9.97
CA PRO A 66 -21.22 -3.06 10.34
C PRO A 66 -20.47 -2.16 11.32
N GLY A 67 -20.38 -0.86 11.03
CA GLY A 67 -19.67 0.12 11.87
C GLY A 67 -18.19 0.31 11.53
N SER A 68 -17.66 -0.42 10.54
CA SER A 68 -16.35 -0.13 9.93
C SER A 68 -16.49 0.53 8.57
N ILE A 69 -15.43 1.23 8.17
CA ILE A 69 -15.24 1.81 6.85
C ILE A 69 -13.95 1.23 6.29
N ALA A 70 -14.07 0.55 5.15
CA ALA A 70 -12.93 0.09 4.36
C ALA A 70 -12.21 1.33 3.79
N ALA A 71 -11.02 1.62 4.33
CA ALA A 71 -10.21 2.78 4.01
C ALA A 71 -8.86 2.40 3.39
N GLY A 72 -8.70 1.12 3.02
CA GLY A 72 -7.50 0.58 2.41
C GLY A 72 -7.19 1.11 1.02
N THR A 73 -8.11 1.82 0.36
CA THR A 73 -7.88 2.50 -0.93
C THR A 73 -7.33 3.92 -0.77
N LEU A 74 -7.32 4.48 0.45
CA LEU A 74 -6.84 5.84 0.68
C LEU A 74 -5.31 5.98 0.52
N ASP A 75 -4.57 4.87 0.54
CA ASP A 75 -3.14 4.86 0.15
C ASP A 75 -2.91 5.34 -1.30
N LEU A 76 -3.90 5.23 -2.19
CA LEU A 76 -3.84 5.78 -3.55
C LEU A 76 -3.72 7.31 -3.57
N LEU A 77 -4.21 7.98 -2.52
CA LEU A 77 -4.14 9.43 -2.38
C LEU A 77 -2.87 9.88 -1.66
N TRP A 78 -1.98 8.94 -1.32
CA TRP A 78 -0.72 9.25 -0.65
C TRP A 78 0.09 10.30 -1.42
N ILE A 79 0.22 10.13 -2.74
CA ILE A 79 1.00 11.06 -3.57
C ILE A 79 0.48 12.50 -3.56
N ASP A 80 -0.83 12.71 -3.37
CA ASP A 80 -1.44 14.04 -3.39
C ASP A 80 -0.95 14.92 -2.21
N HIS A 81 -0.34 14.32 -1.19
CA HIS A 81 0.26 15.03 -0.06
C HIS A 81 1.73 14.67 0.20
N ALA A 82 2.30 13.71 -0.52
CA ALA A 82 3.69 13.30 -0.38
C ALA A 82 4.67 14.25 -1.12
N ALA A 83 4.35 15.55 -1.24
CA ALA A 83 5.16 16.54 -1.96
C ALA A 83 6.61 16.60 -1.46
N ASP A 84 6.85 16.25 -0.19
CA ASP A 84 8.16 16.21 0.45
C ASP A 84 9.03 15.02 0.00
N VAL A 85 8.44 13.97 -0.58
CA VAL A 85 9.17 12.79 -1.09
C VAL A 85 10.12 13.19 -2.21
N ALA A 86 9.70 14.10 -3.09
CA ALA A 86 10.54 14.60 -4.18
C ALA A 86 11.77 15.39 -3.69
N ALA A 87 11.72 15.91 -2.45
CA ALA A 87 12.84 16.63 -1.83
C ALA A 87 13.86 15.68 -1.16
N VAL A 88 13.55 14.38 -1.03
CA VAL A 88 14.44 13.40 -0.41
C VAL A 88 15.55 13.01 -1.40
N PRO A 89 16.84 13.23 -1.07
CA PRO A 89 17.95 12.82 -1.92
C PRO A 89 17.97 11.30 -2.08
N SER A 90 18.15 10.86 -3.31
CA SER A 90 18.19 9.45 -3.65
C SER A 90 19.05 9.20 -4.88
N THR A 91 19.59 7.99 -4.95
CA THR A 91 20.33 7.51 -6.12
C THR A 91 19.33 6.77 -7.01
N PRO A 92 19.27 7.05 -8.32
CA PRO A 92 18.44 6.27 -9.23
C PRO A 92 18.74 4.78 -9.08
N VAL A 93 17.69 3.99 -8.90
CA VAL A 93 17.77 2.56 -8.69
C VAL A 93 17.32 1.86 -9.98
N GLY A 94 17.91 0.70 -10.30
CA GLY A 94 17.42 -0.13 -11.39
C GLY A 94 16.12 -0.84 -11.00
N VAL A 95 16.18 -2.15 -10.79
CA VAL A 95 14.99 -2.96 -10.48
C VAL A 95 14.81 -3.09 -8.97
N GLY A 96 13.64 -2.70 -8.48
CA GLY A 96 13.19 -2.92 -7.11
C GLY A 96 12.45 -4.25 -6.96
N LEU A 97 12.72 -4.97 -5.87
CA LEU A 97 12.08 -6.25 -5.57
C LEU A 97 11.67 -6.30 -4.09
N THR A 98 10.45 -6.74 -3.81
CA THR A 98 9.99 -7.00 -2.44
C THR A 98 9.08 -8.22 -2.38
N VAL A 99 9.27 -9.01 -1.32
CA VAL A 99 8.54 -10.25 -1.05
C VAL A 99 8.32 -10.36 0.46
N GLY A 100 7.06 -10.36 0.88
CA GLY A 100 6.64 -10.59 2.25
C GLY A 100 6.86 -12.04 2.70
N ALA A 101 7.06 -12.24 4.01
CA ALA A 101 7.32 -13.55 4.60
C ALA A 101 6.16 -14.54 4.43
N GLU A 102 4.92 -14.06 4.52
CA GLU A 102 3.71 -14.88 4.53
C GLU A 102 3.11 -15.08 3.13
N THR A 103 3.69 -14.46 2.10
CA THR A 103 3.14 -14.53 0.75
C THR A 103 3.64 -15.77 0.02
N ASP A 104 2.71 -16.66 -0.30
CA ASP A 104 2.95 -17.69 -1.30
C ASP A 104 2.84 -17.07 -2.70
N ILE A 105 3.99 -16.92 -3.35
CA ILE A 105 4.09 -16.35 -4.70
C ILE A 105 3.98 -17.43 -5.79
N GLY A 106 3.79 -18.71 -5.44
CA GLY A 106 3.68 -19.82 -6.40
C GLY A 106 4.97 -20.15 -7.15
N LEU A 107 6.08 -19.49 -6.81
CA LEU A 107 7.37 -19.59 -7.49
C LEU A 107 8.51 -19.83 -6.51
N SER A 108 9.52 -20.57 -6.96
CA SER A 108 10.75 -20.73 -6.18
C SER A 108 11.52 -19.41 -6.13
N THR A 109 12.29 -19.22 -5.05
CA THR A 109 13.15 -18.03 -4.89
C THR A 109 14.18 -17.91 -6.02
N GLU A 110 14.66 -19.04 -6.56
CA GLU A 110 15.61 -19.07 -7.67
C GLU A 110 14.94 -18.65 -8.98
N ASP A 111 13.71 -19.09 -9.26
CA ASP A 111 12.98 -18.70 -10.47
C ASP A 111 12.67 -17.20 -10.47
N LEU A 112 12.22 -16.66 -9.33
CA LEU A 112 12.01 -15.23 -9.16
C LEU A 112 13.32 -14.44 -9.38
N ALA A 113 14.41 -14.89 -8.77
CA ALA A 113 15.72 -14.26 -8.94
C ALA A 113 16.20 -14.32 -10.40
N ALA A 114 16.05 -15.45 -11.08
CA ALA A 114 16.43 -15.62 -12.49
C ALA A 114 15.67 -14.66 -13.40
N ALA A 115 14.33 -14.56 -13.23
CA ALA A 115 13.50 -13.64 -14.01
C ALA A 115 13.90 -12.18 -13.80
N VAL A 116 14.07 -11.76 -12.54
CA VAL A 116 14.44 -10.39 -12.19
C VAL A 116 15.83 -10.04 -12.71
N VAL A 117 16.80 -10.95 -12.59
CA VAL A 117 18.18 -10.74 -13.07
C VAL A 117 18.23 -10.66 -14.58
N ALA A 118 17.51 -11.52 -15.30
CA ALA A 118 17.42 -11.48 -16.76
C ALA A 118 16.90 -10.12 -17.23
N VAL A 119 15.77 -9.67 -16.68
CA VAL A 119 15.14 -8.39 -17.06
C VAL A 119 15.98 -7.19 -16.63
N ALA A 120 16.65 -7.26 -15.47
CA ALA A 120 17.58 -6.22 -15.05
C ALA A 120 18.76 -6.10 -16.03
N GLY A 121 19.28 -7.23 -16.52
CA GLY A 121 20.35 -7.26 -17.53
C GLY A 121 19.91 -6.71 -18.89
N GLU A 122 18.73 -7.13 -19.38
CA GLU A 122 18.16 -6.66 -20.65
C GLU A 122 17.85 -5.16 -20.65
N ARG A 123 17.58 -4.58 -19.46
CA ARG A 123 17.29 -3.16 -19.27
C ARG A 123 18.51 -2.33 -18.88
N ASP A 124 19.72 -2.90 -18.89
CA ASP A 124 20.96 -2.24 -18.44
C ASP A 124 20.82 -1.60 -17.05
N ALA A 125 20.14 -2.28 -16.13
CA ALA A 125 19.86 -1.75 -14.80
C ALA A 125 21.16 -1.50 -14.02
N ALA A 126 21.32 -0.30 -13.48
CA ALA A 126 22.50 0.06 -12.69
C ALA A 126 22.61 -0.70 -11.36
N SER A 127 21.48 -1.17 -10.82
CA SER A 127 21.42 -1.94 -9.57
C SER A 127 20.12 -2.73 -9.45
N ILE A 128 20.13 -3.76 -8.61
CA ILE A 128 18.94 -4.45 -8.12
C ILE A 128 18.81 -4.18 -6.62
N VAL A 129 17.65 -3.73 -6.16
CA VAL A 129 17.40 -3.43 -4.76
C VAL A 129 16.31 -4.34 -4.22
N VAL A 130 16.65 -5.10 -3.17
CA VAL A 130 15.68 -5.87 -2.40
C VAL A 130 15.20 -5.00 -1.24
N PHE A 131 13.88 -4.78 -1.15
CA PHE A 131 13.26 -4.04 -0.07
C PHE A 131 12.72 -4.99 0.99
N ARG A 132 13.18 -4.81 2.22
CA ARG A 132 12.62 -5.41 3.44
C ARG A 132 11.68 -4.40 4.09
N LEU A 133 10.39 -4.54 3.85
CA LEU A 133 9.36 -3.58 4.27
C LEU A 133 8.84 -3.80 5.69
N ASP A 134 9.06 -4.98 6.24
CA ASP A 134 8.76 -5.34 7.61
C ASP A 134 9.93 -6.14 8.21
N GLU A 135 10.14 -6.05 9.52
CA GLU A 135 11.19 -6.81 10.21
C GLU A 135 10.98 -8.33 10.08
N ARG A 136 9.72 -8.77 10.02
CA ARG A 136 9.34 -10.18 9.84
C ARG A 136 9.84 -10.75 8.51
N ASP A 137 9.99 -9.91 7.49
CA ASP A 137 10.46 -10.31 6.16
C ASP A 137 11.97 -10.57 6.12
N GLY A 138 12.68 -10.46 7.25
CA GLY A 138 14.13 -10.57 7.32
C GLY A 138 14.69 -11.85 6.71
N ALA A 139 14.12 -13.01 6.99
CA ALA A 139 14.60 -14.28 6.42
C ALA A 139 14.37 -14.33 4.91
N ARG A 140 13.14 -14.01 4.47
CA ARG A 140 12.70 -14.04 3.07
C ARG A 140 13.48 -13.04 2.20
N SER A 141 13.61 -11.81 2.65
CA SER A 141 14.37 -10.77 1.96
C SER A 141 15.85 -11.13 1.81
N ASN A 142 16.46 -11.75 2.83
CA ASN A 142 17.85 -12.22 2.74
C ASN A 142 18.02 -13.43 1.81
N GLU A 143 17.03 -14.32 1.76
CA GLU A 143 17.02 -15.46 0.84
C GLU A 143 17.00 -14.98 -0.61
N VAL A 144 16.07 -14.08 -0.93
CA VAL A 144 15.95 -13.42 -2.25
C VAL A 144 17.23 -12.66 -2.59
N LEU A 145 17.76 -11.85 -1.67
CA LEU A 145 19.02 -11.11 -1.86
C LEU A 145 20.18 -12.05 -2.23
N ARG A 146 20.29 -13.20 -1.55
CA ARG A 146 21.34 -14.19 -1.83
C ARG A 146 21.14 -14.85 -3.18
N ALA A 147 19.91 -15.21 -3.55
CA ALA A 147 19.60 -15.80 -4.85
C ALA A 147 19.98 -14.84 -5.99
N VAL A 148 19.55 -13.59 -5.92
CA VAL A 148 19.88 -12.55 -6.91
C VAL A 148 21.41 -12.35 -7.01
N ARG A 149 22.11 -12.27 -5.87
CA ARG A 149 23.59 -12.12 -5.84
C ARG A 149 24.34 -13.30 -6.44
N ARG A 150 23.81 -14.51 -6.37
CA ARG A 150 24.44 -15.70 -6.98
C ARG A 150 24.36 -15.66 -8.51
N MET A 151 23.30 -15.08 -9.06
CA MET A 151 23.02 -15.10 -10.49
C MET A 151 23.47 -13.83 -11.23
N SER A 152 23.63 -12.72 -10.51
CA SER A 152 23.81 -11.40 -11.11
C SER A 152 25.23 -10.87 -10.96
N SER A 153 25.74 -10.25 -12.03
CA SER A 153 26.89 -9.35 -11.98
C SER A 153 26.51 -7.90 -11.67
N ILE A 154 25.21 -7.56 -11.73
CA ILE A 154 24.66 -6.24 -11.41
C ILE A 154 24.74 -6.02 -9.89
N PRO A 155 25.16 -4.84 -9.40
CA PRO A 155 25.19 -4.52 -7.97
C PRO A 155 23.84 -4.78 -7.27
N VAL A 156 23.86 -5.51 -6.16
CA VAL A 156 22.64 -5.87 -5.39
C VAL A 156 22.70 -5.34 -3.96
N ALA A 157 21.71 -4.55 -3.57
CA ALA A 157 21.59 -3.98 -2.22
C ALA A 157 20.31 -4.42 -1.51
N LEU A 158 20.35 -4.45 -0.18
CA LEU A 158 19.18 -4.63 0.69
C LEU A 158 18.84 -3.28 1.32
N VAL A 159 17.58 -2.85 1.16
CA VAL A 159 17.04 -1.65 1.79
C VAL A 159 16.00 -2.08 2.80
N ALA A 160 16.27 -1.81 4.08
CA ALA A 160 15.28 -2.02 5.13
C ALA A 160 14.45 -0.75 5.34
N HIS A 161 13.14 -0.91 5.45
CA HIS A 161 12.28 0.12 6.03
C HIS A 161 12.54 0.16 7.54
N ASP A 162 13.19 1.21 8.01
CA ASP A 162 13.59 1.35 9.41
C ASP A 162 12.81 2.44 10.13
N ILE A 163 12.64 3.64 9.56
CA ILE A 163 11.99 4.76 10.24
C ILE A 163 11.26 5.74 9.31
N SER A 164 11.84 6.11 8.16
CA SER A 164 11.24 7.14 7.27
C SER A 164 10.48 6.51 6.11
N THR A 165 9.15 6.71 6.13
CA THR A 165 8.25 6.36 5.01
C THR A 165 8.68 7.07 3.74
N ASP A 166 8.98 8.38 3.82
CA ASP A 166 9.39 9.19 2.67
C ASP A 166 10.67 8.69 2.01
N VAL A 167 11.69 8.30 2.79
CA VAL A 167 12.94 7.74 2.24
C VAL A 167 12.70 6.41 1.54
N THR A 168 11.86 5.55 2.13
CA THR A 168 11.54 4.24 1.56
C THR A 168 10.74 4.41 0.27
N ALA A 169 9.72 5.26 0.30
CA ALA A 169 8.90 5.56 -0.86
C ALA A 169 9.71 6.24 -1.96
N ARG A 170 10.59 7.18 -1.62
CA ARG A 170 11.51 7.81 -2.59
C ARG A 170 12.31 6.76 -3.35
N ARG A 171 12.96 5.83 -2.63
CA ARG A 171 13.74 4.74 -3.25
C ARG A 171 12.89 3.84 -4.14
N ILE A 172 11.62 3.60 -3.80
CA ILE A 172 10.68 2.87 -4.64
C ILE A 172 10.38 3.68 -5.92
N THR A 173 10.12 4.98 -5.78
CA THR A 173 9.80 5.86 -6.92
C THR A 173 10.98 6.14 -7.85
N ASP A 174 12.22 5.89 -7.40
CA ASP A 174 13.41 6.01 -8.23
C ASP A 174 13.80 4.71 -8.95
N CYS A 175 13.06 3.62 -8.72
CA CYS A 175 13.24 2.39 -9.48
C CYS A 175 12.71 2.56 -10.90
N ALA A 176 13.37 1.91 -11.87
CA ALA A 176 12.88 1.81 -13.25
C ALA A 176 11.76 0.77 -13.41
N LEU A 177 11.68 -0.19 -12.48
CA LEU A 177 10.69 -1.25 -12.41
C LEU A 177 10.60 -1.74 -10.96
N VAL A 178 9.40 -1.98 -10.46
CA VAL A 178 9.17 -2.55 -9.12
C VAL A 178 8.40 -3.86 -9.21
N VAL A 179 8.97 -4.92 -8.67
CA VAL A 179 8.37 -6.25 -8.56
C VAL A 179 7.96 -6.47 -7.11
N THR A 180 6.68 -6.67 -6.84
CA THR A 180 6.17 -6.59 -5.46
C THR A 180 4.95 -7.47 -5.21
N ASP A 181 4.91 -8.06 -4.02
CA ASP A 181 3.72 -8.66 -3.42
C ASP A 181 3.02 -7.75 -2.39
N ASP A 182 3.45 -6.48 -2.23
CA ASP A 182 2.78 -5.49 -1.38
C ASP A 182 1.97 -4.49 -2.23
N ARG A 183 0.65 -4.48 -2.01
CA ARG A 183 -0.26 -3.65 -2.81
C ARG A 183 -0.03 -2.15 -2.57
N THR A 184 0.44 -1.80 -1.39
CA THR A 184 0.75 -0.41 -1.04
C THR A 184 2.00 0.05 -1.79
N VAL A 185 3.02 -0.82 -1.92
CA VAL A 185 4.20 -0.54 -2.75
C VAL A 185 3.83 -0.39 -4.21
N GLU A 186 3.00 -1.29 -4.74
CA GLU A 186 2.49 -1.18 -6.12
C GLU A 186 1.82 0.17 -6.37
N ARG A 187 0.96 0.62 -5.44
CA ARG A 187 0.26 1.91 -5.54
C ARG A 187 1.20 3.11 -5.44
N VAL A 188 2.12 3.10 -4.47
CA VAL A 188 3.15 4.15 -4.32
C VAL A 188 4.00 4.26 -5.59
N ALA A 189 4.50 3.14 -6.12
CA ALA A 189 5.27 3.12 -7.36
C ALA A 189 4.48 3.67 -8.56
N ARG A 190 3.26 3.14 -8.80
CA ARG A 190 2.42 3.58 -9.92
C ARG A 190 2.00 5.03 -9.83
N SER A 191 1.79 5.55 -8.63
CA SER A 191 1.47 6.97 -8.43
C SER A 191 2.56 7.89 -8.99
N ALA A 192 3.83 7.45 -8.94
CA ALA A 192 4.97 8.15 -9.51
C ALA A 192 5.27 7.75 -10.97
N GLY A 193 4.38 6.97 -11.61
CA GLY A 193 4.57 6.47 -12.98
C GLY A 193 5.60 5.34 -13.09
N VAL A 194 6.04 4.75 -11.98
CA VAL A 194 6.98 3.63 -12.00
C VAL A 194 6.25 2.35 -12.43
N PRO A 195 6.72 1.64 -13.46
CA PRO A 195 6.13 0.38 -13.86
C PRO A 195 6.25 -0.68 -12.76
N THR A 196 5.20 -1.50 -12.61
CA THR A 196 5.12 -2.51 -11.55
C THR A 196 4.68 -3.87 -12.08
N VAL A 197 5.17 -4.93 -11.44
CA VAL A 197 4.67 -6.31 -11.59
C VAL A 197 4.24 -6.84 -10.23
N ARG A 198 2.99 -7.31 -10.17
CA ARG A 198 2.39 -7.88 -8.97
C ARG A 198 2.79 -9.35 -8.84
N LEU A 199 3.38 -9.73 -7.71
CA LEU A 199 3.65 -11.12 -7.37
C LEU A 199 2.38 -11.79 -6.81
N GLY A 200 2.23 -13.09 -7.07
CA GLY A 200 1.07 -13.89 -6.67
C GLY A 200 -0.08 -13.92 -7.70
N SER A 201 0.08 -13.28 -8.86
CA SER A 201 -0.84 -13.38 -10.01
C SER A 201 -0.29 -14.20 -11.18
N HIS A 202 0.84 -14.88 -10.97
CA HIS A 202 1.58 -15.61 -12.00
C HIS A 202 1.97 -16.98 -11.45
N ASP A 203 1.53 -18.04 -12.13
CA ASP A 203 1.68 -19.42 -11.65
C ASP A 203 2.93 -20.11 -12.25
N SER A 204 3.67 -19.41 -13.12
CA SER A 204 4.88 -19.92 -13.75
C SER A 204 5.93 -18.86 -14.02
N LEU A 205 7.19 -19.30 -14.12
CA LEU A 205 8.34 -18.46 -14.48
C LEU A 205 8.10 -17.74 -15.82
N THR A 206 7.50 -18.42 -16.79
CA THR A 206 7.20 -17.85 -18.11
C THR A 206 6.22 -16.70 -18.02
N GLU A 207 5.13 -16.86 -17.25
CA GLU A 207 4.15 -15.79 -17.03
C GLU A 207 4.76 -14.59 -16.33
N LEU A 208 5.59 -14.83 -15.31
CA LEU A 208 6.31 -13.77 -14.63
C LEU A 208 7.26 -13.04 -15.59
N TYR A 209 8.04 -13.77 -16.39
CA TYR A 209 8.96 -13.17 -17.36
C TYR A 209 8.23 -12.30 -18.39
N VAL A 210 7.09 -12.77 -18.92
CA VAL A 210 6.23 -11.98 -19.82
C VAL A 210 5.70 -10.73 -19.11
N ALA A 211 5.22 -10.85 -17.87
CA ALA A 211 4.72 -9.70 -17.12
C ALA A 211 5.81 -8.64 -16.83
N LEU A 212 7.07 -9.05 -16.62
CA LEU A 212 8.20 -8.13 -16.46
C LEU A 212 8.56 -7.37 -17.75
N HIS A 213 8.17 -7.90 -18.91
CA HIS A 213 8.32 -7.24 -20.21
C HIS A 213 7.19 -6.27 -20.52
N ASP A 214 6.00 -6.49 -19.96
CA ASP A 214 4.83 -5.62 -20.10
C ASP A 214 4.28 -5.16 -18.72
N PRO A 215 5.08 -4.41 -17.93
CA PRO A 215 4.70 -3.97 -16.60
C PRO A 215 3.67 -2.84 -16.64
N ARG A 216 2.79 -2.80 -15.63
CA ARG A 216 1.74 -1.77 -15.53
C ARG A 216 2.24 -0.55 -14.75
N SER A 217 2.10 0.64 -15.32
CA SER A 217 2.39 1.93 -14.67
C SER A 217 1.14 2.69 -14.22
N ASP A 218 -0.02 2.43 -14.83
CA ASP A 218 -1.19 3.27 -14.65
C ASP A 218 -1.97 2.94 -13.37
N VAL A 219 -2.43 3.99 -12.68
CA VAL A 219 -3.32 3.87 -11.52
C VAL A 219 -4.75 3.60 -11.99
N ASP A 220 -5.43 2.64 -11.36
CA ASP A 220 -6.84 2.35 -11.66
C ASP A 220 -7.73 3.57 -11.31
N VAL A 221 -8.34 4.16 -12.34
CA VAL A 221 -9.20 5.34 -12.23
C VAL A 221 -10.44 5.07 -11.37
N ALA A 222 -10.97 3.85 -11.38
CA ALA A 222 -12.10 3.47 -10.56
C ALA A 222 -11.69 3.35 -9.08
N GLU A 223 -10.52 2.76 -8.78
CA GLU A 223 -9.99 2.74 -7.41
C GLU A 223 -9.70 4.15 -6.90
N LEU A 224 -9.09 5.01 -7.73
CA LEU A 224 -8.81 6.41 -7.38
C LEU A 224 -10.09 7.20 -7.11
N ARG A 225 -11.14 7.01 -7.93
CA ARG A 225 -12.45 7.62 -7.69
C ARG A 225 -13.03 7.15 -6.36
N THR A 226 -12.92 5.86 -6.05
CA THR A 226 -13.39 5.27 -4.80
C THR A 226 -12.66 5.89 -3.61
N ALA A 227 -11.32 5.97 -3.68
CA ALA A 227 -10.50 6.60 -2.65
C ALA A 227 -10.93 8.05 -2.38
N ARG A 228 -11.13 8.84 -3.44
CA ARG A 228 -11.62 10.23 -3.33
C ARG A 228 -13.00 10.32 -2.68
N THR A 229 -13.94 9.47 -3.09
CA THR A 229 -15.29 9.42 -2.50
C THR A 229 -15.21 9.11 -1.00
N VAL A 230 -14.42 8.11 -0.61
CA VAL A 230 -14.21 7.75 0.81
C VAL A 230 -13.59 8.92 1.57
N ALA A 231 -12.54 9.56 1.03
CA ALA A 231 -11.89 10.71 1.66
C ALA A 231 -12.87 11.88 1.89
N PHE A 232 -13.65 12.26 0.87
CA PHE A 232 -14.62 13.34 0.99
C PHE A 232 -15.75 13.03 1.97
N ALA A 233 -16.23 11.78 1.98
CA ALA A 233 -17.29 11.36 2.90
C ALA A 233 -16.80 11.37 4.35
N LEU A 234 -15.59 10.86 4.60
CA LEU A 234 -14.98 10.89 5.93
C LEU A 234 -14.74 12.32 6.42
N ASP A 235 -14.26 13.22 5.55
CA ASP A 235 -14.11 14.63 5.88
C ASP A 235 -15.45 15.32 6.19
N ALA A 236 -16.47 15.08 5.36
CA ALA A 236 -17.81 15.63 5.57
C ALA A 236 -18.42 15.14 6.90
N TRP A 237 -18.25 13.86 7.22
CA TRP A 237 -18.63 13.30 8.51
C TRP A 237 -17.82 13.94 9.64
N GLN A 238 -16.51 14.03 9.55
CA GLN A 238 -15.69 14.61 10.63
C GLN A 238 -16.08 16.06 10.94
N ARG A 239 -16.47 16.84 9.93
CA ARG A 239 -16.91 18.24 10.06
C ARG A 239 -18.39 18.44 10.43
N GLY A 240 -19.13 17.38 10.75
CA GLY A 240 -20.54 17.53 11.14
C GLY A 240 -21.53 17.69 9.98
N ARG A 241 -21.08 17.60 8.73
CA ARG A 241 -21.89 17.84 7.51
C ARG A 241 -22.64 16.60 7.02
N MET A 242 -22.31 15.43 7.57
CA MET A 242 -22.88 14.13 7.20
C MET A 242 -23.10 13.28 8.46
N THR A 243 -24.20 12.53 8.53
CA THR A 243 -24.47 11.57 9.61
C THR A 243 -23.68 10.28 9.43
N THR A 244 -23.52 9.47 10.50
CA THR A 244 -22.88 8.14 10.36
C THR A 244 -23.63 7.22 9.39
N ALA A 245 -24.96 7.30 9.35
CA ALA A 245 -25.76 6.51 8.42
C ALA A 245 -25.51 6.90 6.95
N GLU A 246 -25.47 8.20 6.66
CA GLU A 246 -25.14 8.73 5.32
C GLU A 246 -23.71 8.39 4.91
N LEU A 247 -22.75 8.45 5.84
CA LEU A 247 -21.38 8.02 5.59
C LEU A 247 -21.35 6.56 5.15
N HIS A 248 -21.95 5.66 5.93
CA HIS A 248 -22.00 4.24 5.56
C HIS A 248 -22.72 3.99 4.23
N ALA A 249 -23.75 4.78 3.89
CA ALA A 249 -24.41 4.68 2.60
C ALA A 249 -23.51 5.15 1.45
N SER A 250 -22.73 6.22 1.65
CA SER A 250 -21.88 6.83 0.62
C SER A 250 -20.63 6.04 0.26
N VAL A 251 -20.11 5.22 1.19
CA VAL A 251 -18.90 4.42 0.98
C VAL A 251 -19.17 2.94 0.68
N ARG A 252 -20.44 2.54 0.63
CA ARG A 252 -20.79 1.18 0.24
C ARG A 252 -20.43 0.98 -1.23
N PRO A 253 -19.78 -0.13 -1.59
CA PRO A 253 -19.59 -0.47 -2.99
C PRO A 253 -20.98 -0.63 -3.65
N VAL A 254 -21.22 0.12 -4.73
CA VAL A 254 -22.39 -0.08 -5.58
C VAL A 254 -22.21 -1.45 -6.22
N ARG A 255 -23.05 -2.44 -5.85
CA ARG A 255 -22.98 -3.75 -6.47
C ARG A 255 -23.37 -3.61 -7.95
N PRO A 256 -22.69 -4.31 -8.88
CA PRO A 256 -23.02 -4.27 -10.30
C PRO A 256 -24.48 -4.63 -10.63
N GLU A 257 -25.18 -5.31 -9.73
CA GLU A 257 -26.60 -5.66 -9.87
C GLU A 257 -27.54 -4.44 -9.73
N GLU A 258 -27.16 -3.39 -9.01
CA GLU A 258 -27.97 -2.18 -8.85
C GLU A 258 -27.91 -1.24 -10.07
N GLN A 259 -26.90 -1.38 -10.94
CA GLN A 259 -26.82 -0.64 -12.20
C GLN A 259 -27.76 -1.17 -13.29
N ARG A 260 -28.33 -2.37 -13.12
CA ARG A 260 -29.27 -2.95 -14.11
C ARG A 260 -30.73 -2.55 -13.89
N LEU A 261 -31.04 -1.80 -12.83
CA LEU A 261 -32.41 -1.40 -12.48
C LEU A 261 -32.70 0.09 -12.72
N THR A 262 -31.76 0.82 -13.31
CA THR A 262 -31.94 2.20 -13.76
C THR A 262 -31.62 2.33 -15.25
N VAL A 263 -32.45 1.68 -16.08
CA VAL A 263 -32.69 2.05 -17.49
C VAL A 263 -34.19 2.05 -17.71
#